data_AF-A0A966M183-F1
#
_entry.id   AF-A0A966M183-F1
#
_cell.length_a   1.000
_cell.length_b   1.000
_cell.length_c   1.000
_cell.angle_alpha   90.00
_cell.angle_beta   90.00
_cell.angle_gamma   90.00
#
_symmetry.space_group_name_H-M   'P 1'
#
loop_
_entity.id
_entity.type
_entity.pdbx_description
1 polymer ?
#
loop_
_entity_poly.entity_id
_entity_poly.type
_entity_poly.pdbx_seq_one_letter_code
_entity_poly.pdbx_strand_id
1 'polypeptide(L)'
;DFINISGFSKVLLDPIFFGAGNSFIETFQHGTPMVTWPNNFLRTRLALGLYKQMAILDAPVADSVDSYVNLSVELANNDKKNLNLRRQIIENSNKYFFNNHEVIREYEDFFINCVDKK
;
A
#
# COMPACT_ATOMS: atom_id res chain seq x y z
N ASP A 1 4.60 10.35 16.79
CA ASP A 1 3.14 10.43 17.06
C ASP A 1 2.29 9.77 15.99
N PHE A 2 2.30 10.23 14.73
CA PHE A 2 1.49 9.65 13.64
C PHE A 2 1.59 8.12 13.53
N ILE A 3 2.81 7.60 13.46
CA ILE A 3 3.06 6.16 13.29
C ILE A 3 2.36 5.34 14.39
N ASN A 4 2.55 5.71 15.66
CA ASN A 4 1.92 5.01 16.78
C ASN A 4 0.38 5.11 16.74
N ILE A 5 -0.16 6.30 16.45
CA ILE A 5 -1.62 6.51 16.33
C ILE A 5 -2.21 5.66 15.21
N SER A 6 -1.50 5.55 14.09
CA SER A 6 -1.91 4.70 12.97
C SER A 6 -2.00 3.22 13.37
N GLY A 7 -1.15 2.77 14.31
CA GLY A 7 -1.18 1.41 14.86
C GLY A 7 -2.43 1.10 15.69
N PHE A 8 -2.95 2.09 16.43
CA PHE A 8 -4.17 1.96 17.22
C PHE A 8 -5.46 2.04 16.37
N SER A 9 -5.38 2.62 15.18
CA SER A 9 -6.52 2.71 14.26
C SER A 9 -6.80 1.34 13.64
N LYS A 10 -8.07 0.96 13.49
CA LYS A 10 -8.45 -0.30 12.82
C LYS A 10 -8.19 -0.24 11.31
N VAL A 11 -8.49 0.90 10.68
CA VAL A 11 -8.40 1.13 9.25
C VAL A 11 -7.93 2.56 8.99
N LEU A 12 -7.16 2.76 7.93
CA LEU A 12 -6.75 4.07 7.41
C LEU A 12 -7.52 4.36 6.12
N LEU A 13 -7.81 5.64 5.89
CA LEU A 13 -8.55 6.09 4.72
C LEU A 13 -7.61 6.90 3.82
N ASP A 14 -7.31 6.37 2.65
CA ASP A 14 -6.50 7.06 1.66
C ASP A 14 -7.29 8.22 1.03
N PRO A 15 -6.82 9.48 1.05
CA PRO A 15 -7.55 10.58 0.44
C PRO A 15 -7.68 10.43 -1.09
N ILE A 16 -8.88 10.71 -1.61
CA ILE A 16 -9.28 10.34 -2.97
C ILE A 16 -8.57 11.18 -4.06
N PHE A 17 -8.35 12.48 -3.82
CA PHE A 17 -7.80 13.38 -4.85
C PHE A 17 -6.28 13.46 -4.85
N PHE A 18 -5.67 13.14 -3.71
CA PHE A 18 -4.22 13.10 -3.52
C PHE A 18 -3.92 12.06 -2.44
N GLY A 19 -3.57 10.86 -2.90
CA GLY A 19 -3.41 9.70 -2.04
C GLY A 19 -2.09 9.67 -1.28
N ALA A 20 -2.03 8.77 -0.31
CA ALA A 20 -0.88 8.46 0.51
C ALA A 20 0.17 7.71 -0.31
N GLY A 21 1.43 7.99 0.02
CA GLY A 21 2.59 7.21 -0.39
C GLY A 21 3.44 6.93 0.84
N ASN A 22 4.26 7.90 1.22
CA ASN A 22 5.13 7.80 2.39
C ASN A 22 4.35 7.51 3.68
N SER A 23 3.24 8.21 3.91
CA SER A 23 2.42 7.97 5.10
C SER A 23 1.89 6.54 5.17
N PHE A 24 1.64 5.86 4.04
CA PHE A 24 1.26 4.46 4.07
C PHE A 24 2.45 3.55 4.40
N ILE A 25 3.62 3.81 3.81
CA ILE A 25 4.88 3.09 4.09
C ILE A 25 5.24 3.16 5.58
N GLU A 26 5.11 4.35 6.19
CA GLU A 26 5.35 4.56 7.62
C GLU A 26 4.47 3.68 8.52
N THR A 27 3.30 3.25 8.05
CA THR A 27 2.38 2.41 8.83
C THR A 27 2.64 0.91 8.70
N PHE A 28 3.52 0.48 7.78
CA PHE A 28 3.79 -0.95 7.54
C PHE A 28 4.23 -1.69 8.79
N GLN A 29 4.95 -1.04 9.70
CA GLN A 29 5.37 -1.64 10.97
C GLN A 29 4.20 -2.12 11.86
N HIS A 30 3.03 -1.50 11.72
CA HIS A 30 1.80 -1.90 12.44
C HIS A 30 0.83 -2.69 11.56
N GLY A 31 1.11 -2.76 10.25
CA GLY A 31 0.28 -3.40 9.26
C GLY A 31 -1.11 -2.78 9.07
N THR A 32 -1.42 -1.62 9.66
CA THR A 32 -2.79 -1.09 9.64
C THR A 32 -3.24 -0.94 8.18
N PRO A 33 -4.35 -1.59 7.78
CA PRO A 33 -4.78 -1.58 6.39
C PRO A 33 -5.32 -0.20 5.98
N MET A 34 -5.04 0.20 4.73
CA MET A 34 -5.46 1.46 4.16
C MET A 34 -6.42 1.23 2.98
N VAL A 35 -7.66 1.68 3.10
CA VAL A 35 -8.60 1.63 1.96
C VAL A 35 -8.24 2.73 0.97
N THR A 36 -8.03 2.36 -0.29
CA THR A 36 -7.67 3.29 -1.37
C THR A 36 -8.67 3.25 -2.52
N TRP A 37 -8.90 4.40 -3.16
CA TRP A 37 -9.73 4.51 -4.35
C TRP A 37 -8.95 5.22 -5.47
N PRO A 38 -8.17 4.47 -6.26
CA PRO A 38 -7.32 5.04 -7.28
C PRO A 38 -8.13 5.48 -8.50
N ASN A 39 -7.75 6.62 -9.08
CA ASN A 39 -8.20 7.05 -10.41
C ASN A 39 -7.05 6.95 -11.45
N ASN A 40 -7.15 7.68 -12.55
CA ASN A 40 -6.19 7.65 -13.65
C ASN A 40 -4.88 8.42 -13.38
N PHE A 41 -4.79 9.17 -12.29
CA PHE A 41 -3.61 9.98 -11.96
C PHE A 41 -2.65 9.26 -11.00
N LEU A 42 -1.34 9.39 -11.24
CA LEU A 42 -0.31 8.78 -10.40
C LEU A 42 -0.47 9.10 -8.91
N ARG A 43 -0.80 10.36 -8.60
CA ARG A 43 -0.96 10.86 -7.21
C ARG A 43 -2.03 10.12 -6.38
N THR A 44 -2.90 9.32 -6.99
CA THR A 44 -3.91 8.51 -6.27
C THR A 44 -3.61 7.02 -6.35
N ARG A 45 -2.50 6.62 -6.97
CA ARG A 45 -2.19 5.22 -7.29
C ARG A 45 -1.02 4.66 -6.48
N LEU A 46 -0.44 5.47 -5.58
CA LEU A 46 0.70 5.05 -4.77
C LEU A 46 0.32 3.91 -3.82
N ALA A 47 -0.76 4.03 -3.05
CA ALA A 47 -1.25 2.94 -2.20
C ALA A 47 -1.54 1.65 -2.99
N LEU A 48 -2.18 1.76 -4.16
CA LEU A 48 -2.38 0.62 -5.08
C LEU A 48 -1.05 -0.01 -5.51
N GLY A 49 -0.06 0.81 -5.89
CA GLY A 49 1.26 0.34 -6.30
C GLY A 49 1.99 -0.36 -5.16
N LEU A 50 1.90 0.18 -3.94
CA LEU A 50 2.49 -0.41 -2.74
C LEU A 50 1.86 -1.77 -2.41
N TYR A 51 0.54 -1.89 -2.50
CA TYR A 51 -0.13 -3.18 -2.33
C TYR A 51 0.33 -4.23 -3.35
N LYS A 52 0.50 -3.82 -4.61
CA LYS A 52 1.04 -4.70 -5.67
C LYS A 52 2.49 -5.09 -5.41
N GLN A 53 3.34 -4.14 -5.03
CA GLN A 53 4.74 -4.39 -4.71
C GLN A 53 4.90 -5.37 -3.54
N MET A 54 4.01 -5.27 -2.55
CA MET A 54 3.94 -6.19 -1.41
C MET A 54 3.18 -7.49 -1.73
N ALA A 55 2.76 -7.74 -2.98
CA ALA A 55 2.00 -8.94 -3.35
C ALA A 55 0.79 -9.23 -2.44
N ILE A 56 0.07 -8.19 -2.01
CA ILE A 56 -1.12 -8.33 -1.15
C ILE A 56 -2.31 -8.73 -2.01
N LEU A 57 -2.85 -9.93 -1.77
CA LEU A 57 -3.91 -10.51 -2.59
C LEU A 57 -5.28 -9.85 -2.34
N ASP A 58 -5.63 -9.63 -1.07
CA ASP A 58 -6.92 -9.09 -0.65
C ASP A 58 -6.83 -7.58 -0.35
N ALA A 59 -6.09 -6.83 -1.18
CA ALA A 59 -5.88 -5.42 -0.97
C ALA A 59 -7.21 -4.63 -1.01
N PRO A 60 -7.49 -3.74 -0.04
CA PRO A 60 -8.74 -2.98 0.01
C PRO A 60 -8.72 -1.79 -0.96
N VAL A 61 -8.88 -2.12 -2.25
CA VAL A 61 -8.92 -1.17 -3.35
C VAL A 61 -10.36 -1.02 -3.82
N ALA A 62 -10.93 0.15 -3.60
CA ALA A 62 -12.28 0.50 -4.05
C ALA A 62 -12.29 0.97 -5.51
N ASP A 63 -13.45 0.83 -6.15
CA ASP A 63 -13.73 1.33 -7.50
C ASP A 63 -14.82 2.41 -7.54
N SER A 64 -15.47 2.66 -6.41
CA SER A 64 -16.63 3.52 -6.25
C SER A 64 -16.69 4.09 -4.82
N VAL A 65 -17.48 5.15 -4.63
CA VAL A 65 -17.74 5.72 -3.29
C VAL A 65 -18.32 4.65 -2.36
N ASP A 66 -19.31 3.90 -2.83
CA ASP A 66 -19.96 2.86 -2.03
C ASP A 66 -18.98 1.75 -1.65
N SER A 67 -18.15 1.29 -2.59
CA SER A 67 -17.11 0.30 -2.27
C SER A 67 -16.08 0.85 -1.27
N TYR A 68 -15.70 2.13 -1.38
CA TYR A 68 -14.75 2.75 -0.45
C TYR A 68 -15.31 2.78 0.98
N VAL A 69 -16.57 3.17 1.13
CA VAL A 69 -17.27 3.17 2.42
C VAL A 69 -17.44 1.74 2.94
N ASN A 70 -17.95 0.82 2.12
CA ASN A 70 -18.22 -0.56 2.52
C ASN A 70 -16.96 -1.31 2.96
N LEU A 71 -15.85 -1.19 2.20
CA LEU A 71 -14.56 -1.79 2.58
C LEU A 71 -14.04 -1.21 3.90
N SER A 72 -14.19 0.09 4.10
CA SER A 72 -13.76 0.77 5.32
C SER A 72 -14.54 0.28 6.54
N VAL A 73 -15.87 0.20 6.42
CA VAL A 73 -16.75 -0.29 7.48
C VAL A 73 -16.51 -1.77 7.76
N GLU A 74 -16.35 -2.60 6.73
CA GLU A 74 -16.08 -4.02 6.89
C GLU A 74 -14.75 -4.24 7.63
N LEU A 75 -13.66 -3.59 7.20
CA LEU A 75 -12.36 -3.73 7.85
C LEU A 75 -12.34 -3.20 9.28
N ALA A 76 -13.15 -2.19 9.60
CA ALA A 76 -13.29 -1.66 10.96
C ALA A 76 -14.02 -2.63 11.90
N ASN A 77 -14.94 -3.45 11.38
CA ASN A 77 -15.82 -4.31 12.18
C ASN A 77 -15.50 -5.82 12.05
N ASN A 78 -14.62 -6.23 11.13
CA ASN A 78 -14.24 -7.62 10.92
C ASN A 78 -12.79 -7.85 11.37
N ASP A 79 -12.61 -8.19 12.65
CA ASP A 79 -11.30 -8.42 13.25
C ASP A 79 -10.49 -9.50 12.54
N LYS A 80 -11.14 -10.59 12.11
CA LYS A 80 -10.46 -11.68 11.41
C LYS A 80 -9.85 -11.21 10.08
N LYS A 81 -10.64 -10.49 9.27
CA LYS A 81 -10.18 -9.93 7.99
C LYS A 81 -9.08 -8.89 8.22
N ASN A 82 -9.28 -8.02 9.20
CA ASN A 82 -8.33 -6.96 9.56
C ASN A 82 -6.97 -7.52 10.00
N LEU A 83 -6.97 -8.45 10.97
CA LEU A 83 -5.75 -9.05 11.49
C LEU A 83 -5.00 -9.87 10.43
N ASN A 84 -5.74 -10.58 9.56
CA ASN A 84 -5.12 -11.29 8.45
C ASN A 84 -4.41 -10.33 7.48
N LEU A 85 -5.03 -9.20 7.14
CA LEU A 85 -4.43 -8.21 6.25
C LEU A 85 -3.25 -7.50 6.90
N ARG A 86 -3.31 -7.20 8.20
CA ARG A 86 -2.17 -6.65 8.95
C ARG A 86 -0.95 -7.55 8.89
N ARG A 87 -1.16 -8.84 9.15
CA ARG A 87 -0.11 -9.86 9.08
C ARG A 87 0.51 -9.90 7.68
N GLN A 88 -0.31 -9.92 6.63
CA GLN A 88 0.18 -9.88 5.26
C GLN A 88 1.00 -8.62 4.98
N ILE A 89 0.53 -7.43 5.40
CA ILE A 89 1.27 -6.17 5.18
C ILE A 89 2.64 -6.22 5.86
N ILE A 90 2.72 -6.63 7.13
CA ILE A 90 3.99 -6.70 7.87
C ILE A 90 4.95 -7.73 7.26
N GLU A 91 4.46 -8.94 7.01
CA GLU A 91 5.29 -10.03 6.46
C GLU A 91 5.79 -9.67 5.06
N ASN A 92 4.89 -9.17 4.21
CA ASN A 92 5.22 -8.91 2.82
C ASN A 92 5.97 -7.60 2.61
N SER A 93 5.78 -6.57 3.45
CA SER A 93 6.61 -5.36 3.38
C SER A 93 8.07 -5.71 3.64
N ASN A 94 8.35 -6.56 4.63
CA ASN A 94 9.70 -7.01 4.94
C ASN A 94 10.29 -7.90 3.86
N LYS A 95 9.44 -8.71 3.20
CA LYS A 95 9.89 -9.67 2.19
C LYS A 95 10.10 -9.06 0.80
N TYR A 96 9.22 -8.17 0.36
CA TYR A 96 9.15 -7.74 -1.05
C TYR A 96 9.42 -6.25 -1.27
N PHE A 97 9.23 -5.42 -0.23
CA PHE A 97 9.37 -3.97 -0.34
C PHE A 97 10.69 -3.46 0.23
N PHE A 98 10.96 -3.73 1.51
CA PHE A 98 12.20 -3.29 2.16
C PHE A 98 13.39 -4.14 1.74
N ASN A 99 14.56 -3.51 1.63
CA ASN A 99 15.84 -4.15 1.27
C ASN A 99 15.76 -4.96 -0.04
N ASN A 100 14.90 -4.53 -0.97
CA ASN A 100 14.78 -5.16 -2.27
C ASN A 100 15.95 -4.70 -3.18
N HIS A 101 17.03 -5.48 -3.17
CA HIS A 101 18.21 -5.25 -4.01
C HIS A 101 17.95 -5.54 -5.49
N GLU A 102 16.87 -6.22 -5.86
CA GLU A 102 16.52 -6.45 -7.27
C GLU A 102 16.18 -5.12 -7.95
N VAL A 103 15.49 -4.22 -7.25
CA VAL A 103 15.17 -2.87 -7.76
C VAL A 103 16.45 -2.12 -8.16
N ILE A 104 17.52 -2.22 -7.38
CA ILE A 104 18.80 -1.56 -7.70
C ILE A 104 19.33 -2.09 -9.05
N ARG A 105 19.32 -3.41 -9.25
CA ARG A 105 19.76 -4.04 -10.49
C ARG A 105 18.88 -3.67 -11.68
N GLU A 106 17.56 -3.62 -11.49
CA GLU A 106 16.62 -3.18 -12.52
C GLU A 106 16.91 -1.75 -12.99
N TYR A 107 17.24 -0.84 -12.06
CA TYR A 107 17.66 0.51 -12.40
C TYR A 107 19.02 0.54 -13.10
N GLU A 108 20.01 -0.22 -12.62
CA GLU A 108 21.32 -0.34 -13.27
C GLU A 108 21.18 -0.81 -14.73
N ASP A 109 20.44 -1.90 -14.94
CA ASP A 109 20.14 -2.46 -16.26
C ASP A 109 19.42 -1.43 -17.14
N PHE A 110 18.40 -0.74 -16.61
CA PHE A 110 17.70 0.31 -17.34
C PHE A 110 18.66 1.41 -17.79
N PHE A 111 19.49 1.93 -16.89
CA PHE A 111 20.40 3.03 -17.21
C PHE A 111 21.48 2.64 -18.22
N ILE A 112 22.10 1.46 -18.09
CA ILE A 112 23.09 0.95 -19.05
C ILE A 112 22.43 0.83 -20.44
N ASN A 113 21.26 0.19 -20.51
CA ASN A 113 20.56 -0.02 -21.77
C ASN A 113 20.10 1.30 -22.43
N CYS A 114 19.75 2.31 -21.64
CA CYS A 114 19.37 3.62 -22.18
C CYS A 114 20.56 4.40 -22.76
N VAL A 115 21.78 4.15 -22.27
CA VAL A 115 23.00 4.80 -22.76
C VAL A 115 23.56 4.08 -23.98
N ASP A 116 23.52 2.74 -23.99
CA ASP A 116 24.07 1.91 -25.08
C ASP A 116 23.18 1.89 -26.34
N LYS A 117 21.89 2.24 -26.21
CA LYS A 117 20.98 2.45 -27.35
C LYS A 117 21.20 3.81 -28.04
N LYS A 118 22.42 4.03 -28.56
CA LYS A 118 22.66 5.05 -29.59
C LYS A 118 22.33 4.52 -30.98
#